data_AF-W1NXY6-F1
#
_entry.id   AF-W1NXY6-F1
#
_cell.length_a   1.000
_cell.length_b   1.000
_cell.length_c   1.000
_cell.angle_alpha   90.00
_cell.angle_beta   90.00
_cell.angle_gamma   90.00
#
_symmetry.space_group_name_H-M   'P 1'
#
loop_
_entity.id
_entity.type
_entity.pdbx_description
1 polymer ?
#
loop_
_entity_poly.entity_id
_entity_poly.type
_entity_poly.pdbx_seq_one_letter_code
_entity_poly.pdbx_strand_id
1 'polypeptide(L)' 'MHHIAELIGLPVDHVERKLSQMILDKKFAGTLDQGAGCLIIFDNPKPDAIYPATLETISNISKVVDSLYLRSARIMA' A
#
# COMPACT_ATOMS: atom_id res chain seq x y z
N MET A 1 9.96 -2.76 -22.12
CA MET A 1 8.78 -3.65 -22.27
C MET A 1 8.88 -4.48 -23.52
N HIS A 2 9.25 -3.90 -24.67
CA HIS A 2 9.57 -4.63 -25.91
C HIS A 2 10.45 -5.87 -25.70
N HIS A 3 11.53 -5.76 -24.94
CA HIS A 3 12.39 -6.93 -24.64
C HIS A 3 11.66 -8.06 -23.90
N ILE A 4 10.79 -7.72 -22.94
CA ILE A 4 9.99 -8.72 -22.21
C ILE A 4 8.95 -9.35 -23.15
N ALA A 5 8.33 -8.53 -24.01
CA ALA A 5 7.36 -9.00 -24.99
C ALA A 5 7.98 -9.94 -26.02
N GLU A 6 9.19 -9.64 -26.49
CA GLU A 6 9.99 -10.49 -27.37
C GLU A 6 10.35 -11.83 -26.70
N LEU A 7 10.86 -11.80 -25.46
CA LEU A 7 11.20 -13.01 -24.70
C LEU A 7 9.99 -13.92 -24.46
N ILE A 8 8.81 -13.35 -24.22
CA ILE A 8 7.58 -14.10 -23.98
C ILE A 8 6.88 -14.50 -25.30
N GLY A 9 7.17 -13.81 -26.41
CA GLY A 9 6.56 -14.04 -27.70
C GLY A 9 5.10 -13.55 -27.81
N LEU A 10 4.76 -12.48 -27.09
CA LEU A 10 3.41 -11.90 -27.08
C LEU A 10 3.43 -10.43 -27.49
N PRO A 11 2.32 -9.88 -28.04
CA PRO A 11 2.23 -8.45 -28.34
C PRO A 11 2.48 -7.59 -27.10
N VAL A 12 3.13 -6.44 -27.28
CA VAL A 12 3.50 -5.51 -26.19
C VAL A 12 2.27 -5.15 -25.36
N ASP A 13 1.15 -4.78 -26.00
CA ASP A 13 -0.11 -4.41 -25.33
C ASP A 13 -0.67 -5.52 -24.42
N HIS A 14 -0.47 -6.78 -24.81
CA HIS A 14 -0.88 -7.93 -23.99
C HIS A 14 0.00 -8.07 -22.75
N VAL A 15 1.31 -7.90 -22.92
CA VAL A 15 2.28 -7.98 -21.82
C VAL A 15 2.11 -6.82 -20.85
N GLU A 16 1.94 -5.58 -21.34
CA GLU A 16 1.71 -4.41 -20.48
C GLU A 16 0.46 -4.55 -19.62
N ARG A 17 -0.66 -4.94 -20.24
CA ARG A 17 -1.91 -5.15 -19.52
C ARG A 17 -1.79 -6.25 -18.47
N LYS A 18 -1.05 -7.33 -18.77
CA LYS A 18 -0.84 -8.42 -17.82
C LYS A 18 0.06 -7.99 -16.65
N LEU A 19 1.14 -7.26 -16.93
CA LEU A 19 2.03 -6.72 -15.88
C LEU A 19 1.28 -5.72 -14.99
N SER A 20 0.43 -4.87 -15.58
CA SER A 20 -0.42 -3.93 -14.84
C SER A 20 -1.36 -4.68 -13.89
N GLN A 21 -2.02 -5.73 -14.39
CA GLN A 21 -2.85 -6.61 -13.55
C GLN A 21 -2.04 -7.24 -12.41
N MET A 22 -0.82 -7.72 -12.67
CA MET A 22 0.02 -8.33 -11.63
C MET A 22 0.43 -7.35 -10.53
N ILE A 23 0.67 -6.07 -10.87
CA ILE A 23 0.91 -5.00 -9.89
C ILE A 23 -0.35 -4.75 -9.05
N LEU A 24 -1.52 -4.65 -9.68
CA LEU A 24 -2.80 -4.46 -8.98
C LEU A 24 -3.15 -5.65 -8.06
N ASP A 25 -2.85 -6.87 -8.51
CA ASP A 25 -3.02 -8.11 -7.75
C ASP A 25 -1.94 -8.29 -6.65
N LYS A 26 -1.03 -7.31 -6.50
CA LYS A 26 0.08 -7.31 -5.54
C LYS A 26 0.99 -8.55 -5.66
N LYS A 27 1.17 -9.08 -6.88
CA LYS A 27 2.11 -10.20 -7.13
C LYS A 27 3.57 -9.77 -7.01
N PHE A 28 3.85 -8.50 -7.30
CA PHE A 28 5.11 -7.83 -7.03
C PHE A 28 4.86 -6.33 -6.90
N ALA A 29 5.77 -5.62 -6.23
CA ALA A 29 5.75 -4.16 -6.17
C ALA A 29 6.47 -3.59 -7.39
N GLY A 30 5.81 -2.72 -8.15
CA GLY A 30 6.41 -2.12 -9.33
C GLY A 30 5.57 -1.02 -9.94
N THR A 31 6.15 -0.31 -10.89
CA THR A 31 5.45 0.66 -11.73
C THR A 31 5.79 0.44 -13.20
N LEU A 32 4.84 0.76 -14.07
CA LEU A 32 5.02 0.74 -15.51
C LEU A 32 5.15 2.19 -15.98
N ASP A 33 6.27 2.52 -16.60
CA ASP A 33 6.43 3.76 -17.35
C ASP A 33 6.23 3.45 -18.83
N GLN A 34 5.02 3.73 -19.32
CA GLN A 34 4.65 3.50 -20.72
C GLN A 34 5.30 4.52 -21.67
N GLY A 35 5.68 5.71 -21.18
CA GLY A 35 6.36 6.73 -21.98
C GLY A 35 7.82 6.35 -22.24
N ALA A 36 8.52 5.85 -21.22
CA ALA A 36 9.88 5.33 -21.35
C ALA A 36 9.94 3.86 -21.82
N GLY A 37 8.80 3.15 -21.81
CA GLY A 37 8.71 1.73 -22.13
C GLY A 37 9.41 0.83 -21.12
N CYS A 38 9.41 1.20 -19.83
CA CYS A 38 10.15 0.54 -18.76
C CYS A 38 9.24 -0.05 -17.69
N LEU A 39 9.65 -1.19 -17.13
CA LEU A 39 9.09 -1.77 -15.91
C LEU A 39 10.11 -1.56 -14.79
N ILE A 40 9.69 -0.89 -13.71
CA ILE A 40 10.52 -0.70 -12.52
C ILE A 40 9.95 -1.61 -11.43
N ILE A 41 10.78 -2.51 -10.90
CA ILE A 41 10.42 -3.41 -9.80
C ILE A 41 11.05 -2.86 -8.52
N PHE A 42 10.25 -2.81 -7.47
CA PHE A 42 10.70 -2.42 -6.14
C PHE A 42 10.86 -3.65 -5.26
N ASP A 43 11.81 -3.59 -4.34
CA ASP A 43 11.85 -4.54 -3.24
C ASP A 43 10.56 -4.42 -2.42
N ASN A 44 10.14 -5.54 -1.83
CA ASN A 44 9.01 -5.50 -0.91
C ASN A 44 9.31 -4.50 0.21
N PRO A 45 8.40 -3.54 0.47
CA PRO A 45 8.58 -2.61 1.57
C PRO A 45 8.72 -3.43 2.86
N LYS A 46 9.79 -3.18 3.61
CA LYS A 46 9.94 -3.81 4.92
C LYS A 46 8.75 -3.39 5.78
N PRO A 47 8.03 -4.33 6.41
CA PRO A 47 6.96 -3.97 7.32
C PRO A 47 7.52 -3.06 8.41
N ASP A 48 7.01 -1.83 8.50
CA ASP A 48 7.36 -0.91 9.58
C ASP A 48 6.27 -0.99 10.66
N ALA A 49 6.66 -1.47 11.84
CA ALA A 49 5.76 -1.61 12.98
C ALA A 49 5.44 -0.26 13.66
N ILE A 50 6.23 0.78 13.41
CA ILE A 50 6.10 2.07 14.09
C ILE A 50 4.83 2.79 13.65
N TYR A 51 4.50 2.80 12.36
CA TYR A 51 3.31 3.49 11.87
C TYR A 51 2.00 2.91 12.43
N PRO A 52 1.74 1.59 12.36
CA PRO A 52 0.56 0.99 12.98
C PRO A 52 0.51 1.22 14.49
N ALA A 53 1.63 1.05 15.20
CA ALA A 53 1.69 1.25 16.64
C ALA A 53 1.41 2.70 17.05
N THR A 54 1.87 3.66 16.25
CA THR A 54 1.60 5.09 16.47
C THR A 54 0.11 5.40 16.28
N LEU A 55 -0.51 4.88 15.21
CA LEU A 55 -1.94 5.05 14.97
C LEU A 55 -2.80 4.41 16.08
N GLU A 56 -2.40 3.23 16.56
CA GLU A 56 -3.05 2.56 17.69
C GLU A 56 -2.93 3.40 18.97
N THR A 57 -1.74 3.96 19.23
CA THR A 57 -1.50 4.84 20.38
C THR A 57 -2.42 6.05 20.34
N ILE A 58 -2.52 6.72 19.18
CA ILE A 58 -3.43 7.86 18.99
C ILE A 58 -4.89 7.44 19.25
N SER A 59 -5.32 6.30 18.71
CA SER A 59 -6.67 5.78 18.95
C SER A 59 -6.95 5.51 20.44
N ASN A 60 -5.97 4.96 21.15
CA ASN A 60 -6.10 4.67 22.58
C ASN A 60 -6.16 5.96 23.42
N ILE A 61 -5.41 7.01 23.04
CA ILE A 61 -5.51 8.33 23.67
C ILE A 61 -6.93 8.88 23.52
N SER A 62 -7.55 8.82 22.33
CA SER A 62 -8.93 9.27 22.13
C SER A 62 -9.91 8.56 23.06
N LYS A 63 -9.81 7.22 23.17
CA LYS A 63 -10.66 6.42 24.08
C LYS A 63 -10.49 6.83 25.54
N VAL A 64 -9.26 7.13 25.97
CA VAL A 64 -8.98 7.58 27.34
C VAL A 64 -9.62 8.95 27.59
N VAL A 65 -9.51 9.88 26.65
CA VAL A 65 -10.14 11.21 26.74
C VAL A 65 -11.66 11.07 26.89
N ASP A 66 -12.29 10.24 26.06
CA ASP A 66 -13.74 9.99 26.14
C ASP A 66 -14.13 9.37 27.49
N SER A 67 -13.36 8.40 27.97
CA SER A 67 -13.59 7.75 29.27
C SER A 67 -13.48 8.74 30.44
N LEU A 68 -12.47 9.62 30.42
CA LEU A 68 -12.29 10.65 31.43
C LEU A 68 -13.43 11.67 31.40
N TYR A 69 -13.88 12.09 30.22
CA TYR A 69 -15.03 12.99 30.08
C TYR A 69 -16.30 12.39 30.69
N LEU A 70 -16.64 11.15 30.33
CA LEU A 70 -17.81 10.43 30.87
C LEU A 70 -17.73 10.26 32.40
N ARG A 71 -16.54 9.99 32.93
CA ARG A 71 -16.33 9.84 34.37
C ARG A 71 -16.48 11.18 35.11
N SER A 72 -15.92 12.26 34.57
CA SER A 72 -16.09 13.61 35.13
C SER A 72 -17.55 14.04 35.12
N ALA A 73 -18.27 13.81 34.02
CA ALA A 73 -19.69 14.13 33.93
C ALA A 73 -20.53 13.40 35.00
N ARG A 74 -20.19 12.15 35.32
CA ARG A 74 -20.86 11.37 36.39
C ARG A 74 -20.57 11.93 37.79
N ILE A 75 -19.39 12.49 38.03
CA ILE A 75 -19.02 13.05 39.34
C ILE A 75 -19.70 14.42 39.57
N MET A 76 -20.00 15.15 38.50
CA MET A 76 -20.64 16.47 38.56
C MET A 76 -22.17 16.42 38.65
N ALA A 77 -22.79 15.24 38.48
CA ALA A 77 -24.22 15.00 38.63
C ALA A 77 -24.54 14.48 40.04
#